data_AF-A0A2L2YSL7-F1
#
_entry.id   AF-A0A2L2YSL7-F1
#
_cell.length_a   1.000
_cell.length_b   1.000
_cell.length_c   1.000
_cell.angle_alpha   90.00
_cell.angle_beta   90.00
_cell.angle_gamma   90.00
#
_symmetry.space_group_name_H-M   'P 1'
#
loop_
_entity.id
_entity.type
_entity.pdbx_description
1 polymer ?
#
loop_
_entity_poly.entity_id
_entity_poly.type
_entity_poly.pdbx_seq_one_letter_code
_entity_poly.pdbx_strand_id
1 'polypeptide(L)' 'MWTPQQKAQCVSWFIETKSDTQVQRNFRTNFQRDPPSRPSIRAWHTSFMSTGSVLHKSGAGRPSTSPENVERIRP' A
#
# COMPACT_ATOMS: atom_id res chain seq x y z
N MET A 1 -2.14 -6.21 -10.38
CA MET A 1 -1.86 -5.08 -9.47
C MET A 1 -3.16 -4.42 -9.02
N TRP A 2 -3.22 -3.82 -7.82
CA TRP A 2 -4.40 -3.10 -7.31
C TRP A 2 -4.22 -1.60 -7.48
N THR A 3 -5.25 -0.90 -7.96
CA THR A 3 -5.20 0.56 -8.06
C THR A 3 -5.21 1.21 -6.67
N PRO A 4 -4.67 2.43 -6.52
CA PRO A 4 -4.78 3.19 -5.26
C PRO A 4 -6.21 3.28 -4.74
N GLN A 5 -7.17 3.50 -5.65
CA GLN A 5 -8.59 3.60 -5.35
C GLN A 5 -9.15 2.27 -4.82
N GLN A 6 -8.80 1.14 -5.45
CA GLN A 6 -9.20 -0.19 -4.98
C GLN A 6 -8.65 -0.48 -3.58
N LYS A 7 -7.39 -0.10 -3.29
CA LYS A 7 -6.80 -0.26 -1.96
C LYS A 7 -7.50 0.60 -0.92
N ALA A 8 -7.73 1.88 -1.23
CA ALA A 8 -8.42 2.81 -0.35
C ALA A 8 -9.84 2.32 -0.02
N GLN A 9 -10.57 1.82 -1.03
CA GLN A 9 -11.91 1.27 -0.82
C GLN A 9 -11.90 0.04 0.10
N CYS A 10 -10.91 -0.85 -0.06
CA CYS A 10 -10.75 -2.00 0.84
C CYS A 10 -10.52 -1.57 2.29
N VAL A 11 -9.72 -0.52 2.50
CA VAL A 11 -9.47 0.03 3.84
C VAL A 11 -10.73 0.66 4.42
N SER A 12 -11.51 1.42 3.63
CA SER A 12 -12.79 2.00 4.07
C SER A 12 -13.75 0.91 4.56
N TRP A 13 -14.01 -0.11 3.72
CA TRP A 13 -14.89 -1.22 4.10
C TRP A 13 -14.35 -2.00 5.30
N PHE A 14 -13.03 -2.14 5.45
CA PHE A 14 -12.45 -2.82 6.59
C PHE A 14 -12.66 -2.04 7.89
N ILE A 15 -12.54 -0.70 7.86
CA ILE A 15 -12.81 0.16 9.00
C ILE A 15 -14.28 0.05 9.43
N GLU A 16 -15.20 0.10 8.47
CA GLU A 16 -16.64 -0.01 8.70
C GLU A 16 -17.05 -1.37 9.26
N THR A 17 -16.60 -2.45 8.62
CA THR A 17 -17.11 -3.80 8.89
C THR A 17 -16.26 -4.63 9.85
N LYS A 18 -15.00 -4.23 10.06
CA LYS A 18 -13.96 -4.98 10.79
C LYS A 18 -13.83 -6.46 10.36
N SER A 19 -14.16 -6.78 9.11
CA SER A 19 -14.21 -8.16 8.61
C SER A 19 -13.58 -8.29 7.22
N ASP A 20 -12.51 -9.09 7.11
CA ASP A 20 -11.89 -9.34 5.81
C ASP A 20 -12.86 -10.00 4.82
N THR A 21 -13.72 -10.91 5.31
CA THR A 21 -14.68 -11.64 4.47
C THR A 21 -15.70 -10.69 3.85
N GLN A 22 -16.18 -9.70 4.61
CA GLN A 22 -17.08 -8.67 4.10
C GLN A 22 -16.37 -7.78 3.07
N VAL A 23 -15.14 -7.36 3.33
CA VAL A 23 -14.33 -6.61 2.36
C VAL A 23 -14.17 -7.39 1.05
N GLN A 24 -13.80 -8.68 1.12
CA GLN A 24 -13.65 -9.52 -0.06
C GLN A 24 -14.96 -9.72 -0.83
N ARG A 25 -16.10 -9.82 -0.12
CA ARG A 25 -17.43 -9.91 -0.75
C ARG A 25 -17.78 -8.60 -1.46
N ASN A 26 -17.66 -7.46 -0.77
CA ASN A 26 -17.92 -6.15 -1.35
C ASN A 26 -17.03 -5.89 -2.56
N PHE A 27 -15.77 -6.29 -2.49
CA PHE A 27 -14.84 -6.13 -3.59
C PHE A 27 -15.27 -6.90 -4.84
N ARG A 28 -15.70 -8.16 -4.70
CA ARG A 28 -16.24 -8.95 -5.81
C ARG A 28 -17.48 -8.29 -6.41
N THR A 29 -18.40 -7.81 -5.58
CA THR A 29 -19.64 -7.16 -6.04
C THR A 29 -19.39 -5.84 -6.78
N ASN A 30 -18.51 -4.98 -6.25
CA ASN A 30 -18.29 -3.64 -6.78
C ASN A 30 -17.30 -3.60 -7.96
N PHE A 31 -16.30 -4.49 -7.97
CA PHE A 31 -15.24 -4.48 -8.99
C PHE A 31 -15.28 -5.69 -9.93
N GLN A 32 -16.19 -6.65 -9.72
CA GLN A 32 -16.38 -7.83 -10.58
C GLN A 32 -15.10 -8.61 -10.90
N ARG A 33 -14.21 -8.70 -9.91
CA ARG A 33 -12.92 -9.38 -10.03
C ARG A 33 -12.58 -10.09 -8.72
N ASP A 34 -11.57 -10.94 -8.77
CA ASP A 34 -11.06 -11.56 -7.55
C ASP A 34 -10.62 -10.51 -6.54
N PRO A 35 -10.85 -10.74 -5.24
CA PRO A 35 -10.50 -9.78 -4.21
C PRO A 35 -9.04 -9.91 -3.78
N PRO A 36 -8.50 -8.89 -3.12
CA PRO A 36 -7.21 -8.98 -2.46
C PRO A 36 -7.22 -10.02 -1.33
N SER A 37 -6.04 -10.55 -1.02
CA SER A 37 -5.84 -11.46 0.10
C SER A 37 -6.08 -10.76 1.44
N ARG A 38 -6.49 -11.51 2.47
CA ARG A 38 -6.70 -10.97 3.84
C ARG A 38 -5.43 -10.29 4.39
N PRO A 39 -4.22 -10.88 4.24
CA PRO A 39 -2.99 -10.19 4.64
C PRO A 39 -2.77 -8.85 3.92
N SER A 40 -3.07 -8.76 2.62
CA SER A 40 -2.94 -7.51 1.87
C SER A 40 -3.89 -6.42 2.38
N ILE A 41 -5.15 -6.78 2.66
CA ILE A 41 -6.16 -5.86 3.20
C ILE A 41 -5.69 -5.29 4.54
N ARG A 42 -5.24 -6.16 5.45
CA ARG A 42 -4.73 -5.76 6.77
C ARG A 42 -3.47 -4.90 6.66
N ALA A 43 -2.54 -5.24 5.76
CA ALA A 43 -1.34 -4.45 5.54
C ALA A 43 -1.65 -3.03 5.05
N TRP A 44 -2.61 -2.86 4.14
CA TRP A 44 -3.04 -1.53 3.70
C TRP A 44 -3.72 -0.75 4.82
N HIS A 45 -4.57 -1.41 5.62
CA HIS A 45 -5.17 -0.78 6.79
C HIS A 45 -4.12 -0.30 7.79
N THR A 46 -3.15 -1.16 8.16
CA THR A 46 -2.05 -0.78 9.07
C THR A 46 -1.22 0.37 8.50
N SER A 47 -0.91 0.33 7.20
CA SER A 47 -0.15 1.41 6.54
C SER A 47 -0.91 2.73 6.57
N PHE A 48 -2.22 2.69 6.31
CA PHE A 48 -3.09 3.85 6.38
C PHE A 48 -3.17 4.42 7.80
N MET A 49 -3.39 3.58 8.81
CA MET A 49 -3.45 4.03 10.21
C MET A 49 -2.12 4.60 10.71
N SER A 50 -0.99 4.08 10.23
CA SER A 50 0.34 4.55 10.64
C SER A 50 0.81 5.79 9.89
N THR A 51 0.41 5.97 8.63
CA THR A 51 1.05 6.95 7.73
C THR A 51 0.07 7.82 6.94
N GLY A 52 -1.23 7.55 7.04
CA GLY A 52 -2.26 8.16 6.20
C GLY A 52 -2.28 7.67 4.74
N SER A 53 -1.43 6.70 4.37
CA SER A 53 -1.28 6.25 2.99
C SER A 53 -1.45 4.74 2.81
N VAL A 54 -2.13 4.35 1.72
CA VAL A 54 -2.26 2.97 1.24
C VAL A 54 -1.26 2.63 0.13
N LEU A 55 -0.44 3.60 -0.27
CA LEU A 55 0.55 3.44 -1.32
C LEU A 55 1.81 2.79 -0.75
N HIS A 56 2.50 2.04 -1.60
CA HIS A 56 3.82 1.58 -1.25
C HIS A 56 4.72 2.82 -1.18
N LYS A 57 5.39 3.03 -0.05
CA LYS A 57 6.48 4.00 0.00
C LYS A 57 7.55 3.45 -0.94
N SER A 58 7.83 4.13 -2.04
CA SER A 58 9.06 3.86 -2.78
C SER A 58 10.18 4.01 -1.77
N GLY A 59 10.87 2.92 -1.44
CA GLY A 59 12.10 3.02 -0.70
C GLY A 59 12.99 3.96 -1.50
N ALA A 60 13.42 5.06 -0.91
CA ALA A 60 14.55 5.80 -1.46
C ALA A 60 15.65 4.74 -1.63
N GLY A 61 16.01 4.43 -2.87
CA GLY A 61 17.08 3.49 -3.14
C GLY A 61 18.29 3.89 -2.30
N ARG A 62 19.08 2.90 -1.86
CA ARG A 62 20.32 3.14 -1.12
C ARG A 62 21.05 4.32 -1.78
N PRO A 63 21.35 5.41 -1.06
CA PRO A 63 22.01 6.56 -1.67
C PRO A 63 23.31 6.05 -2.33
N SER A 64 23.36 6.12 -3.65
CA SER A 64 24.56 5.80 -4.39
C SER A 64 25.50 6.96 -4.19
N THR A 65 26.62 6.68 -3.52
CA THR A 65 27.72 7.60 -3.18
C THR A 65 27.40 8.74 -2.22
N SER A 66 28.17 8.79 -1.12
CA SER A 66 28.27 9.93 -0.21
C SER A 66 28.97 11.11 -0.90
N PRO A 67 28.69 12.37 -0.51
CA PRO A 67 29.31 13.56 -1.10
C PRO A 67 30.85 13.54 -1.01
N GLU A 68 31.41 12.93 0.03
CA GLU A 68 32.86 12.68 0.18
C GLU A 68 33.46 11.87 -0.99
N ASN A 69 32.68 10.94 -1.55
CA ASN A 69 33.13 10.07 -2.64
C ASN A 69 32.99 10.75 -3.99
N VAL A 70 32.07 11.72 -4.10
CA VAL A 70 31.91 12.59 -5.28
C VAL A 70 33.06 13.60 -5.35
N GLU A 71 33.47 14.16 -4.22
CA GLU A 71 34.57 15.14 -4.16
C GLU A 71 35.92 14.52 -4.54
N ARG A 72 36.16 13.25 -4.17
CA ARG A 72 37.39 12.53 -4.55
C ARG A 72 37.55 12.29 -6.05
N ILE A 73 36.45 12.28 -6.81
CA ILE A 73 36.42 11.92 -8.23
C ILE A 73 36.36 13.17 -9.14
N ARG A 74 36.14 14.36 -8.58
CA ARG A 74 36.17 15.61 -9.36
C ARG A 74 37.62 15.97 -9.71
N PRO A 75 37.95 16.20 -11.00
CA PRO A 75 39.29 16.58 -11.45
C PRO A 75 39.67 18.01 -11.05
#